data_AF-A0A7S1D247-F1
#
_entry.id   AF-A0A7S1D247-F1
#
_cell.length_a   1.000
_cell.length_b   1.000
_cell.length_c   1.000
_cell.angle_alpha   90.00
_cell.angle_beta   90.00
_cell.angle_gamma   90.00
#
_symmetry.space_group_name_H-M   'P 1'
#
loop_
_entity.id
_entity.type
_entity.pdbx_description
1 polymer ?
#
loop_
_entity_poly.entity_id
_entity_poly.type
_entity_poly.pdbx_seq_one_letter_code
_entity_poly.pdbx_strand_id
1 'polypeptide(L)'
;MEHGKGPFVVEFKLKFPTTMGPAVEPNTFGVELASLSEMPHTIFTFLDLVDLQLFDGTAFVAANAMQMEGGSPGHAATDRAIKLYERYAKFGYSRSPLAFNEYSPRFPHEQFTVGFVGSPVAGPGLVINMVNNSETRGLNEHGRPTSPCFGKVIQGFDTLARMQSAPKSADGYRLAKNIEIESVRIVRNRAQAPQQQQQQQHDHSCRFVVLGIVKTITSCQTTQPVIIILLLLLLSSFQNYQNRVWFGPPILRCPKQTRLVRTILNLIWGMMMIYDWSILFYIVCSEENSVSLTIDWTEQKDCILLVQIGNCFFFVVVCVVGGP
;
A
#
# COMPACT_ATOMS: atom_id res chain seq x y z
N MET A 1 -9.15 -3.78 6.95
CA MET A 1 -8.09 -2.95 7.55
C MET A 1 -7.99 -3.32 9.01
N GLU A 2 -7.07 -4.22 9.35
CA GLU A 2 -7.02 -4.87 10.66
C GLU A 2 -6.45 -3.95 11.76
N HIS A 3 -5.55 -3.03 11.39
CA HIS A 3 -4.80 -2.19 12.34
C HIS A 3 -5.55 -0.94 12.86
N GLY A 4 -6.65 -0.50 12.24
CA GLY A 4 -7.36 0.74 12.62
C GLY A 4 -6.74 2.01 12.01
N LYS A 5 -7.06 3.21 12.54
CA LYS A 5 -6.72 4.51 11.89
C LYS A 5 -5.36 5.12 12.27
N GLY A 6 -4.70 4.66 13.33
CA GLY A 6 -3.45 5.25 13.84
C GLY A 6 -3.67 6.58 14.58
N PRO A 7 -2.60 7.28 15.01
CA PRO A 7 -1.19 6.91 14.85
C PRO A 7 -0.81 5.72 15.74
N PHE A 8 0.11 4.91 15.23
CA PHE A 8 0.62 3.72 15.90
C PHE A 8 1.89 4.05 16.66
N VAL A 9 2.03 3.47 17.85
CA VAL A 9 3.29 3.46 18.58
C VAL A 9 3.81 2.03 18.63
N VAL A 10 5.02 1.86 18.14
CA VAL A 10 5.74 0.58 18.14
C VAL A 10 6.92 0.68 19.10
N GLU A 11 7.08 -0.32 19.96
CA GLU A 11 8.19 -0.43 20.89
C GLU A 11 9.15 -1.52 20.44
N PHE A 12 10.43 -1.18 20.46
CA PHE A 12 11.54 -2.08 20.23
C PHE A 12 12.16 -2.43 21.57
N LYS A 13 12.29 -3.72 21.86
CA LYS A 13 13.08 -4.24 22.96
C LYS A 13 14.39 -4.80 22.41
N LEU A 14 15.50 -4.37 22.98
CA LEU A 14 16.84 -4.73 22.52
C LEU A 14 17.55 -5.59 23.55
N LYS A 15 18.45 -6.44 23.04
CA LYS A 15 19.37 -7.23 23.82
C LYS A 15 20.80 -6.84 23.49
N PHE A 16 21.43 -6.14 24.43
CA PHE A 16 22.84 -5.76 24.32
C PHE A 16 23.75 -6.95 24.65
N PRO A 17 24.86 -7.13 23.91
CA PRO A 17 25.89 -8.11 24.28
C PRO A 17 26.46 -7.83 25.67
N THR A 18 26.72 -8.88 26.46
CA THR A 18 27.33 -8.76 27.80
C THR A 18 28.71 -8.10 27.78
N THR A 19 29.40 -8.11 26.63
CA THR A 19 30.66 -7.39 26.41
C THR A 19 30.50 -5.87 26.41
N MET A 20 29.27 -5.34 26.33
CA MET A 20 28.98 -3.90 26.39
C MET A 20 28.62 -3.44 27.82
N GLY A 21 29.16 -4.12 28.83
CA GLY A 21 28.92 -3.83 30.23
C GLY A 21 27.62 -4.44 30.76
N PRO A 22 27.28 -4.16 32.04
CA PRO A 22 26.07 -4.68 32.66
C PRO A 22 24.81 -4.23 31.91
N ALA A 23 23.74 -5.02 32.02
CA ALA A 23 22.44 -4.63 31.51
C ALA A 23 21.95 -3.42 32.31
N VAL A 24 21.91 -2.25 31.65
CA VAL A 24 21.21 -1.07 32.16
C VAL A 24 19.82 -1.12 31.55
N GLU A 25 18.80 -1.27 32.40
CA GLU A 25 17.39 -1.23 31.98
C GLU A 25 16.84 0.21 32.09
N PRO A 26 15.90 0.62 31.22
CA PRO A 26 15.24 -0.19 30.19
C PRO A 26 16.02 -0.26 28.87
N ASN A 27 16.13 -1.44 28.25
CA ASN A 27 16.70 -1.62 26.91
C ASN A 27 15.64 -1.47 25.81
N THR A 28 14.87 -0.38 25.83
CA THR A 28 13.72 -0.19 24.94
C THR A 28 13.67 1.22 24.35
N PHE A 29 13.19 1.34 23.12
CA PHE A 29 12.79 2.63 22.55
C PHE A 29 11.45 2.52 21.82
N GLY A 30 10.73 3.65 21.73
CA GLY A 30 9.42 3.71 21.10
C GLY A 30 9.42 4.62 19.89
N VAL A 31 8.73 4.20 18.83
CA VAL A 31 8.60 4.91 17.56
C VAL A 31 7.13 5.22 17.32
N GLU A 32 6.80 6.50 17.14
CA GLU A 32 5.52 6.93 16.61
C GLU A 32 5.56 6.88 15.09
N LEU A 33 4.64 6.13 14.48
CA LEU A 33 4.57 5.96 13.03
C LEU A 33 3.72 7.06 12.38
N ALA A 34 3.97 7.31 11.10
CA ALA A 34 3.06 8.06 10.27
C ALA A 34 1.66 7.42 10.21
N SER A 35 0.67 8.23 9.87
CA SER A 35 -0.69 7.74 9.70
C SER A 35 -0.82 6.87 8.44
N LEU A 36 -1.74 5.91 8.45
CA LEU A 36 -2.06 5.11 7.27
C LEU A 36 -2.60 5.96 6.11
N SER A 37 -3.21 7.11 6.38
CA SER A 37 -3.64 8.05 5.33
C SER A 37 -2.48 8.76 4.63
N GLU A 38 -1.29 8.73 5.22
CA GLU A 38 -0.15 9.52 4.77
C GLU A 38 0.87 8.67 3.99
N MET A 39 1.16 7.46 4.49
CA MET A 39 2.04 6.48 3.81
C MET A 39 1.43 5.07 3.94
N PRO A 40 0.29 4.79 3.28
CA PRO A 40 -0.47 3.57 3.47
C PRO A 40 0.35 2.31 3.21
N HIS A 41 1.06 2.23 2.09
CA HIS A 41 1.82 1.04 1.70
C HIS A 41 2.96 0.73 2.67
N THR A 42 3.73 1.76 3.03
CA THR A 42 4.91 1.66 3.90
C THR A 42 4.51 1.33 5.34
N ILE A 43 3.50 2.03 5.86
CA ILE A 43 3.01 1.79 7.23
C ILE A 43 2.33 0.43 7.34
N PHE A 44 1.49 0.06 6.37
CA PHE A 44 0.86 -1.26 6.37
C PHE A 44 1.91 -2.38 6.32
N THR A 45 2.87 -2.27 5.39
CA THR A 45 3.97 -3.24 5.29
C THR A 45 4.77 -3.33 6.59
N PHE A 46 5.14 -2.19 7.20
CA PHE A 46 5.90 -2.19 8.45
C PHE A 46 5.11 -2.84 9.59
N LEU A 47 3.83 -2.52 9.74
CA LEU A 47 2.97 -3.11 10.77
C LEU A 47 2.81 -4.62 10.58
N ASP A 48 2.64 -5.09 9.34
CA ASP A 48 2.57 -6.52 9.06
C ASP A 48 3.89 -7.24 9.42
N LEU A 49 5.05 -6.64 9.13
CA LEU A 49 6.35 -7.19 9.54
C LEU A 49 6.48 -7.27 11.08
N VAL A 50 5.91 -6.30 11.80
CA VAL A 50 5.87 -6.31 13.27
C VAL A 50 4.95 -7.40 13.79
N ASP A 51 3.71 -7.49 13.30
CA ASP A 51 2.72 -8.47 13.77
C ASP A 51 3.12 -9.91 13.45
N LEU A 52 3.79 -10.12 12.32
CA LEU A 52 4.36 -11.41 11.95
C LEU A 52 5.67 -11.73 12.68
N GLN A 53 6.13 -10.85 13.59
CA GLN A 53 7.37 -10.99 14.37
C GLN A 53 8.58 -11.26 13.49
N LEU A 54 8.68 -10.53 12.37
CA LEU A 54 9.73 -10.69 11.37
C LEU A 54 10.97 -9.84 11.68
N PHE A 55 10.91 -8.96 12.67
CA PHE A 55 12.08 -8.26 13.22
C PHE A 55 12.72 -9.02 14.39
N ASP A 56 11.99 -9.90 15.07
CA ASP A 56 12.47 -10.63 16.25
C ASP A 56 13.67 -11.52 15.92
N GLY A 57 14.77 -11.33 16.65
CA GLY A 57 16.03 -12.02 16.45
C GLY A 57 16.90 -11.46 15.30
N THR A 58 16.45 -10.42 14.60
CA THR A 58 17.35 -9.59 13.76
C THR A 58 18.23 -8.70 14.66
N ALA A 59 19.08 -7.86 14.07
CA ALA A 59 19.96 -7.00 14.86
C ALA A 59 20.27 -5.67 14.19
N PHE A 60 20.70 -4.71 15.00
CA PHE A 60 21.48 -3.56 14.56
C PHE A 60 22.94 -3.97 14.38
N VAL A 61 23.53 -3.58 13.24
CA VAL A 61 24.86 -4.03 12.79
C VAL A 61 25.82 -2.87 12.55
N ALA A 62 25.29 -1.65 12.39
CA ALA A 62 26.09 -0.46 12.17
C ALA A 62 25.54 0.70 12.98
N ALA A 63 26.46 1.53 13.49
CA ALA A 63 26.15 2.75 14.20
C ALA A 63 27.30 3.74 13.99
N ASN A 64 27.01 4.89 13.39
CA ASN A 64 27.97 5.98 13.22
C ASN A 64 27.40 7.30 13.78
N ALA A 65 28.11 8.40 13.54
CA ALA A 65 27.67 9.71 14.01
C ALA A 65 26.33 10.14 13.38
N MET A 66 26.02 9.69 12.17
CA MET A 66 24.85 10.13 11.41
C MET A 66 23.64 9.22 11.56
N GLN A 67 23.81 7.91 11.70
CA GLN A 67 22.72 6.94 11.66
C GLN A 67 23.08 5.60 12.32
N MET A 68 22.05 4.82 12.60
CA MET A 68 22.13 3.40 12.97
C MET A 68 21.38 2.56 11.94
N GLU A 69 21.89 1.38 11.61
CA GLU A 69 21.29 0.47 10.62
C GLU A 69 21.16 -0.96 11.15
N GLY A 70 20.03 -1.60 10.86
CA GLY A 70 19.66 -2.89 11.44
C GLY A 70 18.43 -3.54 10.83
N GLY A 71 17.83 -4.49 11.54
CA GLY A 71 16.46 -4.95 11.29
C GLY A 71 16.23 -5.87 10.07
N SER A 72 17.27 -6.37 9.40
CA SER A 72 17.11 -7.29 8.26
C SER A 72 17.40 -8.74 8.67
N PRO A 73 16.85 -9.76 7.97
CA PRO A 73 17.20 -11.16 8.22
C PRO A 73 18.70 -11.45 8.10
N GLY A 74 19.40 -10.77 7.18
CA GLY A 74 20.85 -10.88 7.02
C GLY A 74 21.66 -10.32 8.19
N HIS A 75 21.03 -9.59 9.11
CA HIS A 75 21.66 -9.04 10.31
C HIS A 75 21.54 -9.96 11.54
N ALA A 76 20.76 -11.04 11.45
CA ALA A 76 20.65 -12.04 12.50
C ALA A 76 21.91 -12.93 12.57
N ALA A 77 22.04 -13.70 13.65
CA ALA A 77 23.03 -14.79 13.73
C ALA A 77 22.79 -15.80 12.58
N THR A 78 23.87 -16.39 12.04
CA THR A 78 23.84 -17.18 10.79
C THR A 78 22.78 -18.29 10.80
N ASP A 79 22.65 -19.03 11.90
CA ASP A 79 21.69 -20.11 12.08
C ASP A 79 20.23 -19.61 12.10
N ARG A 80 20.00 -18.40 12.61
CA ARG A 80 18.69 -17.75 12.64
C ARG A 80 18.36 -17.04 11.33
N ALA A 81 19.34 -16.49 10.65
CA ALA A 81 19.16 -15.76 9.39
C ALA A 81 18.46 -16.62 8.34
N ILE A 82 18.85 -17.89 8.20
CA ILE A 82 18.22 -18.85 7.28
C ILE A 82 16.73 -19.01 7.60
N LYS A 83 16.40 -19.30 8.86
CA LYS A 83 15.01 -19.46 9.33
C LYS A 83 14.19 -18.19 9.17
N LEU A 84 14.80 -17.01 9.36
CA LEU A 84 14.13 -15.74 9.12
C LEU A 84 13.84 -15.53 7.64
N TYR A 85 14.79 -15.80 6.73
CA TYR A 85 14.52 -15.72 5.29
C TYR A 85 13.38 -16.66 4.86
N GLU A 86 13.34 -17.89 5.38
CA GLU A 86 12.23 -18.83 5.14
C GLU A 86 10.89 -18.28 5.64
N ARG A 87 10.86 -17.65 6.83
CA ARG A 87 9.66 -17.00 7.35
C ARG A 87 9.22 -15.81 6.49
N TYR A 88 10.15 -14.95 6.07
CA TYR A 88 9.84 -13.84 5.15
C TYR A 88 9.21 -14.37 3.87
N ALA A 89 9.85 -15.36 3.23
CA ALA A 89 9.35 -15.97 2.00
C ALA A 89 7.97 -16.63 2.18
N LYS A 90 7.73 -17.29 3.33
CA LYS A 90 6.43 -17.90 3.67
C LYS A 90 5.28 -16.90 3.67
N PHE A 91 5.54 -15.66 4.07
CA PHE A 91 4.55 -14.57 4.08
C PHE A 91 4.60 -13.68 2.82
N GLY A 92 5.36 -14.09 1.79
CA GLY A 92 5.43 -13.38 0.52
C GLY A 92 6.37 -12.17 0.53
N TYR A 93 7.15 -11.96 1.58
CA TYR A 93 8.15 -10.89 1.61
C TYR A 93 9.46 -11.34 0.98
N SER A 94 9.98 -10.50 0.09
CA SER A 94 11.31 -10.65 -0.49
C SER A 94 12.37 -9.92 0.35
N ARG A 95 13.58 -9.77 -0.19
CA ARG A 95 14.60 -8.87 0.38
C ARG A 95 14.21 -7.40 0.34
N SER A 96 13.16 -7.04 -0.39
CA SER A 96 12.59 -5.70 -0.47
C SER A 96 11.07 -5.84 -0.30
N PRO A 97 10.53 -5.61 0.90
CA PRO A 97 9.11 -5.83 1.19
C PRO A 97 8.23 -4.72 0.61
N LEU A 98 8.79 -3.55 0.29
CA LEU A 98 8.05 -2.49 -0.38
C LEU A 98 7.92 -2.75 -1.88
N ALA A 99 6.79 -2.39 -2.48
CA ALA A 99 6.62 -2.36 -3.93
C ALA A 99 7.18 -1.05 -4.52
N PHE A 100 7.05 0.05 -3.77
CA PHE A 100 7.58 1.37 -4.06
C PHE A 100 7.79 2.13 -2.74
N ASN A 101 8.64 3.15 -2.77
CA ASN A 101 8.88 4.01 -1.62
C ASN A 101 7.82 5.13 -1.57
N GLU A 102 7.10 5.27 -0.46
CA GLU A 102 6.20 6.39 -0.23
C GLU A 102 6.88 7.47 0.60
N TYR A 103 6.70 8.72 0.23
CA TYR A 103 7.34 9.84 0.92
C TYR A 103 6.30 10.77 1.51
N SER A 104 6.57 11.27 2.71
CA SER A 104 5.81 12.36 3.30
C SER A 104 6.74 13.50 3.70
N PRO A 105 6.40 14.77 3.38
CA PRO A 105 7.15 15.93 3.85
C PRO A 105 7.08 16.10 5.38
N ARG A 106 6.16 15.41 6.08
CA ARG A 106 6.08 15.44 7.56
C ARG A 106 7.02 14.44 8.22
N PHE A 107 7.59 13.52 7.45
CA PHE A 107 8.61 12.58 7.91
C PHE A 107 9.90 12.76 7.10
N PRO A 108 10.54 13.94 7.19
CA PRO A 108 11.84 14.15 6.57
C PRO A 108 12.94 13.33 7.30
N HIS A 109 14.15 13.35 6.76
CA HIS A 109 15.32 12.76 7.40
C HIS A 109 15.84 13.65 8.55
N GLU A 110 14.99 13.88 9.54
CA GLU A 110 15.35 14.57 10.77
C GLU A 110 16.06 13.66 11.77
N GLN A 111 16.68 14.26 12.78
CA GLN A 111 17.19 13.50 13.91
C GLN A 111 16.08 12.65 14.54
N PHE A 112 16.41 11.39 14.79
CA PHE A 112 15.55 10.36 15.35
C PHE A 112 14.36 9.94 14.49
N THR A 113 14.37 10.21 13.18
CA THR A 113 13.42 9.57 12.28
C THR A 113 13.89 8.17 11.88
N VAL A 114 12.91 7.30 11.64
CA VAL A 114 13.09 5.88 11.32
C VAL A 114 12.58 5.64 9.92
N GLY A 115 13.35 4.92 9.11
CA GLY A 115 13.01 4.57 7.74
C GLY A 115 13.47 3.17 7.35
N PHE A 116 13.08 2.75 6.15
CA PHE A 116 13.65 1.54 5.57
C PHE A 116 14.97 1.85 4.87
N VAL A 117 15.95 0.96 4.99
CA VAL A 117 17.23 1.03 4.25
C VAL A 117 17.01 0.57 2.82
N GLY A 118 17.55 1.29 1.85
CA GLY A 118 17.68 0.83 0.47
C GLY A 118 17.14 1.82 -0.56
N SER A 119 17.68 1.71 -1.77
CA SER A 119 17.27 2.42 -2.98
C SER A 119 17.61 1.52 -4.18
N PRO A 120 16.74 1.37 -5.21
CA PRO A 120 15.52 2.13 -5.47
C PRO A 120 14.28 1.70 -4.67
N VAL A 121 14.29 0.50 -4.09
CA VAL A 121 13.19 -0.04 -3.27
C VAL A 121 13.74 -0.41 -1.89
N ALA A 122 13.12 0.12 -0.84
CA ALA A 122 13.65 -0.01 0.52
C ALA A 122 13.10 -1.24 1.27
N GLY A 123 13.84 -1.63 2.32
CA GLY A 123 13.47 -2.63 3.33
C GLY A 123 14.14 -4.00 3.13
N PRO A 124 13.92 -4.95 4.06
CA PRO A 124 13.28 -4.76 5.35
C PRO A 124 14.21 -4.13 6.40
N GLY A 125 15.48 -3.89 6.05
CA GLY A 125 16.42 -3.22 6.95
C GLY A 125 15.90 -1.86 7.40
N LEU A 126 16.19 -1.49 8.64
CA LEU A 126 15.79 -0.24 9.29
C LEU A 126 16.99 0.70 9.41
N VAL A 127 16.74 1.99 9.22
CA VAL A 127 17.67 3.08 9.54
C VAL A 127 17.05 4.00 10.58
N ILE A 128 17.85 4.44 11.55
CA ILE A 128 17.48 5.48 12.51
C ILE A 128 18.47 6.62 12.32
N ASN A 129 17.99 7.81 11.93
CA ASN A 129 18.83 8.99 11.80
C ASN A 129 19.23 9.49 13.20
N MET A 130 20.51 9.78 13.41
CA MET A 130 21.06 10.29 14.68
C MET A 130 21.37 11.78 14.63
N VAL A 131 21.30 12.38 13.43
CA VAL A 131 21.41 13.81 13.17
C VAL A 131 20.37 14.19 12.12
N ASN A 132 20.08 15.48 11.97
CA ASN A 132 19.27 15.95 10.86
C ASN A 132 20.10 15.91 9.56
N ASN A 133 19.68 15.07 8.61
CA ASN A 133 20.28 14.89 7.29
C ASN A 133 19.24 15.13 6.17
N SER A 134 18.22 15.94 6.44
CA SER A 134 17.15 16.26 5.48
C SER A 134 17.66 16.90 4.21
N GLU A 135 18.74 17.69 4.29
CA GLU A 135 19.34 18.35 3.12
C GLU A 135 20.23 17.41 2.29
N THR A 136 20.97 16.51 2.95
CA THR A 136 21.99 15.66 2.29
C THR A 136 21.47 14.30 1.86
N ARG A 137 20.45 13.76 2.54
CA ARG A 137 19.79 12.49 2.19
C ARG A 137 18.34 12.65 1.74
N GLY A 138 17.82 13.87 1.74
CA GLY A 138 16.47 14.13 1.24
C GLY A 138 16.30 13.77 -0.24
N LEU A 139 17.37 13.87 -1.04
CA LEU A 139 17.36 13.66 -2.47
C LEU A 139 18.65 12.98 -2.95
N ASN A 140 18.57 12.11 -3.97
CA ASN A 140 19.73 11.61 -4.70
C ASN A 140 20.26 12.70 -5.65
N GLU A 141 21.33 12.37 -6.38
CA GLU A 141 21.93 13.21 -7.42
C GLU A 141 20.97 13.69 -8.52
N HIS A 142 19.80 13.05 -8.65
CA HIS A 142 18.74 13.42 -9.58
C HIS A 142 17.58 14.19 -8.92
N GLY A 143 17.75 14.66 -7.69
CA GLY A 143 16.67 15.35 -6.97
C GLY A 143 15.51 14.42 -6.57
N ARG A 144 15.72 13.10 -6.51
CA ARG A 144 14.69 12.12 -6.12
C ARG A 144 14.91 11.61 -4.70
N PRO A 145 13.88 11.48 -3.88
CA PRO A 145 14.03 10.99 -2.52
C PRO A 145 14.70 9.59 -2.45
N THR A 146 15.67 9.42 -1.54
CA THR A 146 16.54 8.22 -1.51
C THR A 146 15.93 7.05 -0.74
N SER A 147 15.33 7.33 0.42
CA SER A 147 14.68 6.33 1.29
C SER A 147 13.63 7.02 2.16
N PRO A 148 12.44 6.46 2.36
CA PRO A 148 11.41 7.14 3.13
C PRO A 148 11.59 6.91 4.64
N CYS A 149 11.49 7.98 5.41
CA CYS A 149 11.24 7.87 6.85
C CYS A 149 9.74 7.76 7.08
N PHE A 150 9.35 6.85 7.96
CA PHE A 150 7.95 6.53 8.24
C PHE A 150 7.61 6.60 9.73
N GLY A 151 8.57 6.92 10.59
CA GLY A 151 8.34 7.10 12.02
C GLY A 151 9.36 8.01 12.68
N LYS A 152 9.09 8.38 13.92
CA LYS A 152 9.97 9.18 14.78
C LYS A 152 10.07 8.56 16.16
N VAL A 153 11.28 8.48 16.69
CA VAL A 153 11.50 7.99 18.06
C VAL A 153 10.93 9.02 19.04
N ILE A 154 10.10 8.55 19.97
CA ILE A 154 9.42 9.39 20.97
C ILE A 154 9.85 9.09 22.41
N GLN A 155 10.56 7.99 22.65
CA GLN A 155 11.07 7.56 23.96
C GLN A 155 12.25 6.60 23.81
N GLY A 156 13.05 6.42 24.87
CA GLY A 156 14.21 5.52 24.88
C GLY A 156 15.47 6.13 24.23
N PHE A 157 15.64 7.45 24.32
CA PHE A 157 16.80 8.16 23.77
C PHE A 157 18.13 7.73 24.42
N ASP A 158 18.09 7.33 25.68
CA ASP A 158 19.20 6.73 26.42
C ASP A 158 19.62 5.37 25.82
N THR A 159 18.65 4.53 25.44
CA THR A 159 18.91 3.28 24.70
C THR A 159 19.61 3.58 23.37
N LEU A 160 19.14 4.59 22.62
CA LEU A 160 19.78 4.99 21.36
C LEU A 160 21.19 5.56 21.57
N ALA A 161 21.39 6.39 22.59
CA ALA A 161 22.71 6.91 22.95
C ALA A 161 23.68 5.78 23.29
N ARG A 162 23.20 4.77 24.04
CA ARG A 162 23.98 3.56 24.34
C ARG A 162 24.35 2.80 23.07
N MET A 163 23.40 2.58 22.15
CA MET A 163 23.66 1.96 20.85
C MET A 163 24.73 2.73 20.06
N GLN A 164 24.65 4.07 20.03
CA GLN A 164 25.60 4.92 19.28
C GLN A 164 27.02 4.92 19.88
N SER A 165 27.11 4.81 21.21
CA SER A 165 28.38 4.69 21.95
C SER A 165 28.98 3.28 21.94
N ALA A 166 28.26 2.29 21.43
CA ALA A 166 28.71 0.90 21.46
C ALA A 166 30.05 0.73 20.73
N PRO A 167 30.90 -0.22 21.18
CA PRO A 167 32.18 -0.48 20.53
C PRO A 167 31.99 -0.80 19.04
N LYS A 168 32.81 -0.15 18.21
CA LYS A 168 32.80 -0.32 16.75
C LYS A 168 33.91 -1.27 16.31
N SER A 169 33.73 -1.84 15.13
CA SER A 169 34.76 -2.59 14.43
C SER A 169 35.91 -1.65 13.99
N ALA A 170 37.00 -2.21 13.46
CA ALA A 170 38.14 -1.42 12.97
C ALA A 170 37.75 -0.42 11.86
N ASP A 171 36.66 -0.68 11.11
CA ASP A 171 36.15 0.24 10.09
C ASP A 171 35.44 1.48 10.66
N GLY A 172 35.23 1.55 11.98
CA GLY A 172 34.54 2.65 12.66
C GLY A 172 33.06 2.79 12.33
N TYR A 173 32.50 1.91 11.50
CA TYR A 173 31.12 1.95 11.02
C TYR A 173 30.28 0.83 11.61
N ARG A 174 30.78 -0.40 11.55
CA ARG A 174 30.08 -1.58 12.07
C ARG A 174 30.21 -1.66 13.58
N LEU A 175 29.18 -2.20 14.21
CA LEU A 175 29.27 -2.58 15.62
C LEU A 175 30.23 -3.77 15.78
N ALA A 176 31.09 -3.74 16.80
CA ALA A 176 31.98 -4.86 17.09
C ALA A 176 31.20 -6.13 17.48
N LYS A 177 30.02 -5.95 18.07
CA LYS A 177 29.02 -6.98 18.34
C LYS A 177 27.64 -6.41 18.03
N ASN A 178 26.83 -7.17 17.31
CA ASN A 178 25.47 -6.76 16.94
C ASN A 178 24.59 -6.59 18.19
N ILE A 179 23.66 -5.63 18.14
CA ILE A 179 22.64 -5.43 19.18
C ILE A 179 21.35 -6.07 18.69
N GLU A 180 20.96 -7.17 19.31
CA GLU A 180 19.82 -7.98 18.86
C GLU A 180 18.50 -7.26 19.15
N ILE A 181 17.58 -7.31 18.20
CA ILE A 181 16.18 -6.91 18.40
C ILE A 181 15.50 -8.12 19.04
N GLU A 182 15.26 -8.05 20.35
CA GLU A 182 14.62 -9.13 21.09
C GLU A 182 13.15 -9.25 20.70
N SER A 183 12.45 -8.13 20.62
CA SER A 183 11.09 -8.07 20.12
C SER A 183 10.70 -6.70 19.61
N VAL A 184 9.73 -6.67 18.69
CA VAL A 184 9.04 -5.45 18.26
C VAL A 184 7.55 -5.64 18.45
N ARG A 185 6.88 -4.68 19.09
CA ARG A 185 5.44 -4.78 19.40
C ARG A 185 4.70 -3.47 19.22
N ILE A 186 3.46 -3.55 18.75
CA ILE A 186 2.53 -2.42 18.75
C ILE A 186 2.02 -2.21 20.18
N VAL A 187 2.26 -1.04 20.77
CA VAL A 187 1.97 -0.79 22.20
C VAL A 187 0.62 -0.10 22.40
N ARG A 188 0.27 0.88 21.56
CA ARG A 188 -1.04 1.57 21.61
C ARG A 188 -1.43 2.15 20.26
N ASN A 189 -2.73 2.09 19.97
CA ASN A 189 -3.38 2.97 19.00
C ASN A 189 -3.93 4.16 19.80
N ARG A 190 -3.26 5.33 19.79
CA ARG A 190 -3.69 6.51 20.59
C ARG A 190 -5.15 6.89 20.31
N ALA A 191 -5.67 6.56 19.12
CA ALA A 191 -7.05 6.79 18.72
C ALA A 191 -8.10 5.95 19.48
N GLN A 192 -7.69 4.96 20.29
CA GLN A 192 -8.60 4.15 21.12
C GLN A 192 -8.42 4.39 22.62
N ALA A 193 -7.81 5.50 23.05
CA ALA A 193 -8.03 5.95 24.42
C ALA A 193 -9.55 6.17 24.60
N PRO A 194 -10.20 5.56 25.60
CA PRO A 194 -11.65 5.54 25.69
C PRO A 194 -12.19 6.97 25.78
N GLN A 195 -12.80 7.46 24.69
CA GLN A 195 -13.72 8.59 24.70
C GLN A 195 -15.01 8.29 25.53
N GLN A 196 -15.05 7.14 26.21
CA GLN A 196 -16.18 6.68 27.03
C GLN A 196 -16.43 7.48 28.32
N GLN A 197 -15.65 8.51 28.64
CA GLN A 197 -15.96 9.41 29.77
C GLN A 197 -16.62 10.74 29.40
N GLN A 198 -16.76 11.09 28.11
CA GLN A 198 -17.48 12.31 27.69
C GLN A 198 -18.76 12.04 26.88
N GLN A 199 -19.05 10.78 26.54
CA GLN A 199 -20.20 10.43 25.69
C GLN A 199 -21.39 9.82 26.44
N GLN A 200 -21.48 10.03 27.76
CA GLN A 200 -22.68 9.73 28.57
C GLN A 200 -23.63 10.94 28.75
N GLN A 201 -23.49 12.03 27.98
CA GLN A 201 -24.33 13.22 28.18
C GLN A 201 -25.04 13.81 26.95
N HIS A 202 -25.02 13.17 25.78
CA HIS A 202 -25.87 13.61 24.67
C HIS A 202 -26.66 12.46 24.06
N ASP A 203 -27.80 12.19 24.71
CA ASP A 203 -28.99 11.65 24.07
C ASP A 203 -29.60 12.78 23.21
N HIS A 204 -29.56 12.63 21.88
CA HIS A 204 -30.57 13.22 21.00
C HIS A 204 -30.73 12.33 19.77
N SER A 205 -31.87 11.64 19.75
CA SER A 205 -32.46 10.93 18.63
C SER A 205 -32.53 11.77 17.34
N CYS A 206 -31.91 11.29 16.26
CA CYS A 206 -32.26 11.71 14.89
C CYS A 206 -32.93 10.53 14.18
N ARG A 207 -34.23 10.67 13.91
CA ARG A 207 -35.00 9.76 13.05
C ARG A 207 -34.81 10.19 11.60
N PHE A 208 -34.35 9.28 10.74
CA PHE A 208 -34.42 9.45 9.29
C PHE A 208 -35.79 9.03 8.78
N VAL A 209 -36.45 9.92 8.03
CA VAL A 209 -37.64 9.60 7.22
C VAL A 209 -37.17 9.34 5.80
N VAL A 210 -37.39 8.12 5.29
CA VAL A 210 -37.20 7.79 3.87
C VAL A 210 -38.50 8.06 3.15
N LEU A 211 -38.50 9.04 2.24
CA LEU A 211 -39.58 9.30 1.28
C LEU A 211 -39.26 8.54 -0.01
N GLY A 212 -39.90 7.39 -0.21
CA GLY A 212 -39.89 6.68 -1.48
C GLY A 212 -40.93 7.26 -2.43
N ILE A 213 -40.49 7.78 -3.58
CA ILE A 213 -41.39 8.12 -4.70
C ILE A 213 -41.39 6.92 -5.66
N VAL A 214 -42.47 6.14 -5.64
CA VAL A 214 -42.75 5.13 -6.67
C VAL A 214 -43.60 5.81 -7.73
N LYS A 215 -43.06 5.98 -8.95
CA LYS A 215 -43.82 6.47 -10.10
C LYS A 215 -44.10 5.29 -11.03
N THR A 216 -45.31 4.75 -10.94
CA THR A 216 -45.83 3.74 -11.86
C THR A 216 -46.16 4.41 -13.20
N ILE A 217 -45.50 3.99 -14.28
CA ILE A 217 -45.89 4.36 -15.65
C ILE A 217 -46.67 3.19 -16.23
N THR A 218 -47.99 3.33 -16.29
CA THR A 218 -48.87 2.46 -17.06
C THR A 218 -49.00 2.99 -18.48
N SER A 219 -48.57 2.20 -19.48
CA SER A 219 -49.27 2.01 -20.77
C SER A 219 -48.28 1.60 -21.87
N CYS A 220 -48.29 0.33 -22.27
CA CYS A 220 -48.59 -0.07 -23.65
C CYS A 220 -48.72 -1.60 -23.74
N GLN A 221 -49.70 -2.07 -24.50
CA GLN A 221 -50.00 -3.47 -24.71
C GLN A 221 -48.93 -4.15 -25.58
N THR A 222 -48.04 -4.94 -24.98
CA THR A 222 -47.44 -6.12 -25.60
C THR A 222 -47.08 -7.13 -24.51
N THR A 223 -47.45 -8.38 -24.74
CA THR A 223 -47.23 -9.53 -23.85
C THR A 223 -45.75 -9.87 -23.76
N GLN A 224 -45.05 -9.33 -22.75
CA GLN A 224 -44.04 -9.96 -21.87
C GLN A 224 -43.50 -8.88 -20.90
N PRO A 225 -43.43 -9.12 -19.57
CA PRO A 225 -42.85 -8.14 -18.65
C PRO A 225 -41.32 -8.15 -18.78
N VAL A 226 -40.76 -7.15 -19.45
CA VAL A 226 -39.34 -6.82 -19.30
C VAL A 226 -39.22 -5.90 -18.09
N ILE A 227 -38.69 -6.43 -17.00
CA ILE A 227 -38.28 -5.61 -15.84
C ILE A 227 -36.99 -4.88 -16.24
N ILE A 228 -37.11 -3.62 -16.65
CA ILE A 228 -35.96 -2.73 -16.80
C ILE A 228 -35.71 -2.08 -15.45
N ILE A 229 -34.75 -2.61 -14.68
CA ILE A 229 -34.20 -1.89 -13.51
C ILE A 229 -33.24 -0.85 -14.06
N LEU A 230 -33.72 0.39 -14.17
CA LEU A 230 -32.87 1.54 -14.45
C LEU A 230 -32.15 1.93 -13.15
N LEU A 231 -30.95 1.40 -12.95
CA LEU A 231 -30.11 1.76 -11.80
C LEU A 231 -29.39 3.07 -12.14
N LEU A 232 -30.08 4.19 -11.93
CA LEU A 232 -29.47 5.52 -11.95
C LEU A 232 -28.57 5.67 -10.72
N LEU A 233 -27.30 5.31 -10.88
CA LEU A 233 -26.26 5.78 -9.97
C LEU A 233 -26.06 7.27 -10.22
N LEU A 234 -26.64 8.10 -9.35
CA LEU A 234 -26.26 9.50 -9.20
C LEU A 234 -24.81 9.55 -8.72
N LEU A 235 -23.87 9.58 -9.66
CA LEU A 235 -22.49 9.98 -9.42
C LEU A 235 -22.43 11.51 -9.35
N SER A 236 -23.02 12.08 -8.31
CA SER A 236 -22.83 13.48 -7.94
C SER A 236 -22.00 13.59 -6.67
N SER A 237 -20.78 13.04 -6.70
CA SER A 237 -19.67 13.42 -5.79
C SER A 237 -18.45 12.50 -5.99
N PHE A 238 -17.80 12.56 -7.15
CA PHE A 238 -16.40 12.15 -7.32
C PHE A 238 -15.72 13.10 -8.31
N GLN A 239 -15.66 14.38 -7.96
CA GLN A 239 -14.58 15.24 -8.43
C GLN A 239 -13.45 15.11 -7.43
N ASN A 240 -12.24 14.88 -7.94
CA ASN A 240 -10.99 14.58 -7.23
C ASN A 240 -10.83 13.15 -6.74
N TYR A 241 -10.40 12.27 -7.64
CA TYR A 241 -9.31 11.33 -7.36
C TYR A 241 -8.77 10.81 -8.69
N GLN A 242 -7.57 11.27 -9.09
CA GLN A 242 -6.79 10.63 -10.13
C GLN A 242 -6.19 9.33 -9.56
N ASN A 243 -6.90 8.21 -9.69
CA ASN A 243 -6.31 6.90 -9.43
C ASN A 243 -6.45 6.04 -10.70
N ARG A 244 -5.31 5.77 -11.35
CA ARG A 244 -5.19 4.76 -12.39
C ARG A 244 -5.41 3.39 -11.75
N VAL A 245 -6.52 2.74 -12.06
CA VAL A 245 -6.79 1.35 -11.65
C VAL A 245 -6.10 0.42 -12.65
N TRP A 246 -5.10 -0.33 -12.19
CA TRP A 246 -4.48 -1.41 -12.96
C TRP A 246 -5.36 -2.66 -12.87
N PHE A 247 -5.95 -3.08 -13.99
CA PHE A 247 -6.56 -4.40 -14.12
C PHE A 247 -5.52 -5.37 -14.70
N GLY A 248 -5.25 -6.47 -13.98
CA GLY A 248 -4.52 -7.60 -14.53
C GLY A 248 -5.28 -8.27 -15.68
N PRO A 249 -4.61 -9.10 -16.50
CA PRO A 249 -5.24 -9.73 -17.65
C PRO A 249 -6.45 -10.57 -17.21
N PRO A 250 -7.56 -10.57 -17.98
CA PRO A 250 -8.74 -11.34 -17.60
C PRO A 250 -8.43 -12.83 -17.64
N ILE A 251 -8.44 -13.48 -16.46
CA ILE A 251 -8.43 -14.93 -16.35
C ILE A 251 -9.86 -15.41 -16.57
N LEU A 252 -10.21 -15.76 -17.80
CA LEU A 252 -11.48 -16.40 -18.13
C LEU A 252 -11.28 -17.90 -18.31
N ARG A 253 -11.90 -18.70 -17.44
CA ARG A 253 -12.09 -20.15 -17.64
C ARG A 253 -13.43 -20.37 -18.33
N CYS A 254 -13.44 -20.37 -19.66
CA CYS A 254 -14.54 -20.89 -20.46
C CYS A 254 -13.99 -21.95 -21.44
N PRO A 255 -14.49 -23.21 -21.47
CA PRO A 255 -13.86 -24.30 -22.24
C PRO A 255 -14.02 -24.18 -23.77
N LYS A 256 -14.82 -23.24 -24.27
CA LYS A 256 -15.12 -23.09 -25.70
C LYS A 256 -15.00 -21.63 -26.14
N GLN A 257 -13.78 -21.13 -26.23
CA GLN A 257 -13.52 -19.91 -27.00
C GLN A 257 -13.07 -20.28 -28.41
N THR A 258 -13.72 -19.69 -29.42
CA THR A 258 -13.22 -19.73 -30.79
C THR A 258 -11.94 -18.88 -30.88
N ARG A 259 -10.95 -19.35 -31.65
CA ARG A 259 -9.64 -18.68 -31.84
C ARG A 259 -9.77 -17.18 -32.12
N LEU A 260 -10.87 -16.76 -32.77
CA LEU A 260 -11.15 -15.38 -33.14
C LEU A 260 -11.28 -14.44 -31.93
N VAL A 261 -12.00 -14.84 -30.87
CA VAL A 261 -12.21 -13.99 -29.69
C VAL A 261 -10.90 -13.73 -28.96
N ARG A 262 -10.04 -14.76 -28.87
CA ARG A 262 -8.71 -14.63 -28.26
C ARG A 262 -7.80 -13.71 -29.07
N THR A 263 -7.84 -13.80 -30.40
CA THR A 263 -7.05 -12.93 -31.28
C THR A 263 -7.49 -11.47 -31.17
N ILE A 264 -8.80 -11.21 -31.12
CA ILE A 264 -9.33 -9.85 -30.96
C ILE A 264 -8.94 -9.26 -29.61
N LEU A 265 -9.08 -10.01 -28.52
CA LEU A 265 -8.68 -9.55 -27.17
C LEU A 265 -7.18 -9.27 -27.07
N ASN A 266 -6.34 -10.08 -27.72
CA ASN A 266 -4.90 -9.86 -27.76
C ASN A 266 -4.50 -8.63 -28.61
N LEU A 267 -5.18 -8.37 -29.73
CA LEU A 267 -4.99 -7.17 -30.54
C LEU A 267 -5.38 -5.90 -29.78
N ILE A 268 -6.53 -5.93 -29.10
CA ILE A 268 -7.00 -4.81 -28.27
C ILE A 268 -6.02 -4.54 -27.12
N TRP A 269 -5.57 -5.60 -26.43
CA TRP A 269 -4.57 -5.46 -25.37
C TRP A 269 -3.24 -4.90 -25.89
N GLY A 270 -2.78 -5.35 -27.07
CA GLY A 270 -1.59 -4.80 -27.73
C GLY A 270 -1.73 -3.33 -28.07
N MET A 271 -2.89 -2.88 -28.56
CA MET A 271 -3.15 -1.47 -28.85
C MET A 271 -3.22 -0.60 -27.58
N MET A 272 -3.81 -1.12 -26.49
CA MET A 272 -3.86 -0.43 -25.19
C MET A 272 -2.48 -0.25 -24.53
N MET A 273 -1.51 -1.10 -24.85
CA MET A 273 -0.13 -0.95 -24.37
C MET A 273 0.66 0.10 -25.16
N ILE A 274 0.23 0.43 -26.38
CA ILE A 274 0.91 1.39 -27.26
C ILE A 274 0.36 2.81 -27.07
N TYR A 275 -0.95 2.94 -26.81
CA TYR A 275 -1.62 4.21 -26.62
C TYR A 275 -2.27 4.23 -25.23
N ASP A 276 -1.91 5.19 -24.37
CA ASP A 276 -2.29 5.31 -22.94
C ASP A 276 -3.81 5.62 -22.78
N TRP A 277 -4.66 4.69 -23.22
CA TRP A 277 -6.11 4.82 -23.33
C TRP A 277 -6.80 3.90 -22.31
N SER A 278 -7.83 4.41 -21.63
CA SER A 278 -8.68 3.62 -20.74
C SER A 278 -10.04 3.41 -21.39
N ILE A 279 -10.35 2.17 -21.79
CA ILE A 279 -11.67 1.80 -22.34
C ILE A 279 -12.29 0.72 -21.46
N LEU A 280 -13.55 0.91 -21.07
CA LEU A 280 -14.33 -0.07 -20.34
C LEU A 280 -15.22 -0.84 -21.33
N PHE A 281 -15.07 -2.16 -21.40
CA PHE A 281 -15.91 -3.02 -22.25
C PHE A 281 -16.82 -3.89 -21.38
N TYR A 282 -18.11 -3.95 -21.76
CA TYR A 282 -19.02 -5.00 -21.28
C TYR A 282 -19.35 -5.92 -22.45
N ILE A 283 -19.05 -7.21 -22.29
CA ILE A 283 -19.42 -8.25 -23.26
C ILE A 283 -20.47 -9.12 -22.59
N VAL A 284 -21.68 -9.14 -23.16
CA VAL A 284 -22.72 -10.11 -22.80
C VAL A 284 -22.82 -11.10 -23.95
N CYS A 285 -22.43 -12.35 -23.71
CA CYS A 285 -22.55 -13.42 -24.70
C CYS A 285 -23.90 -14.13 -24.56
N SER A 286 -24.59 -14.33 -25.67
CA SER A 286 -25.70 -15.26 -25.82
C SER A 286 -25.24 -16.43 -26.70
N GLU A 287 -25.69 -17.63 -26.36
CA GLU A 287 -25.40 -18.86 -27.10
C GLU A 287 -26.18 -18.87 -28.42
N GLU A 288 -25.65 -18.24 -29.48
CA GLU A 288 -25.67 -18.75 -30.87
C GLU A 288 -25.23 -17.68 -31.90
N ASN A 289 -24.35 -18.12 -32.80
CA ASN A 289 -23.99 -17.55 -34.12
C ASN A 289 -23.03 -16.35 -34.25
N SER A 290 -22.46 -16.29 -35.46
CA SER A 290 -21.28 -15.55 -35.92
C SER A 290 -21.32 -14.04 -35.69
N VAL A 291 -20.14 -13.48 -35.40
CA VAL A 291 -19.92 -12.05 -35.17
C VAL A 291 -19.32 -11.41 -36.43
N SER A 292 -19.93 -10.35 -36.94
CA SER A 292 -19.29 -9.41 -37.88
C SER A 292 -19.09 -8.06 -37.20
N LEU A 293 -17.91 -7.49 -37.34
CA LEU A 293 -17.55 -6.20 -36.78
C LEU A 293 -17.39 -5.21 -37.93
N THR A 294 -18.18 -4.13 -37.91
CA THR A 294 -18.04 -3.02 -38.84
C THR A 294 -17.78 -1.77 -38.02
N ILE A 295 -16.64 -1.13 -38.26
CA ILE A 295 -16.23 0.10 -37.58
C ILE A 295 -16.39 1.22 -38.60
N ASP A 296 -17.31 2.14 -38.34
CA ASP A 296 -17.49 3.34 -39.15
C ASP A 296 -16.88 4.54 -38.42
N TRP A 297 -16.11 5.35 -39.15
CA TRP A 297 -15.41 6.51 -38.61
C TRP A 297 -16.12 7.77 -39.08
N THR A 298 -16.71 8.51 -38.16
CA THR A 298 -17.23 9.86 -38.44
C THR A 298 -16.51 10.89 -37.60
N GLU A 299 -16.21 12.05 -38.20
CA GLU A 299 -15.30 13.10 -37.71
C GLU A 299 -15.79 13.92 -36.49
N GLN A 300 -16.74 13.41 -35.70
CA GLN A 300 -17.15 14.08 -34.45
C GLN A 300 -16.88 13.22 -33.22
N LYS A 301 -16.55 13.90 -32.13
CA LYS A 301 -15.83 13.45 -30.91
C LYS A 301 -16.43 12.31 -30.08
N ASP A 302 -17.43 11.60 -30.61
CA ASP A 302 -18.05 10.45 -29.96
C ASP A 302 -18.05 9.25 -30.91
N CYS A 303 -17.34 8.19 -30.53
CA CYS A 303 -17.32 6.95 -31.30
C CYS A 303 -18.51 6.08 -30.88
N ILE A 304 -19.39 5.78 -31.83
CA ILE A 304 -20.46 4.80 -31.64
C ILE A 304 -20.03 3.51 -32.30
N LEU A 305 -19.75 2.48 -31.50
CA LEU A 305 -19.50 1.14 -32.02
C LEU A 305 -20.81 0.37 -32.08
N LEU A 306 -21.24 0.05 -33.29
CA LEU A 306 -22.37 -0.83 -33.55
C LEU A 306 -21.87 -2.26 -33.66
N VAL A 307 -22.33 -3.12 -32.74
CA VAL A 307 -22.04 -4.56 -32.80
C VAL A 307 -23.34 -5.28 -33.06
N GLN A 308 -23.40 -5.97 -34.19
CA GLN A 308 -24.53 -6.83 -34.55
C GLN A 308 -24.18 -8.27 -34.21
N ILE A 309 -25.03 -8.91 -33.40
CA ILE A 309 -24.92 -10.34 -33.08
C ILE A 309 -26.26 -10.98 -33.45
N GLY A 310 -26.28 -11.73 -34.55
CA GLY A 310 -27.51 -12.25 -35.14
C GLY A 310 -28.45 -11.13 -35.62
N ASN A 311 -29.72 -11.19 -35.21
CA ASN A 311 -30.76 -10.20 -35.56
C ASN A 311 -30.89 -9.06 -34.53
N CYS A 312 -30.01 -9.00 -33.54
CA CYS A 312 -30.04 -7.98 -32.49
C CYS A 312 -28.95 -6.93 -32.73
N PHE A 313 -29.33 -5.66 -32.60
CA PHE A 313 -28.43 -4.52 -32.65
C PHE A 313 -28.07 -4.10 -31.22
N PHE A 314 -26.77 -3.96 -30.95
CA PHE A 314 -26.28 -3.42 -29.70
C PHE A 314 -25.54 -2.10 -29.97
N PHE A 315 -25.83 -1.12 -29.11
CA PHE A 315 -25.17 0.19 -29.13
C PHE A 315 -24.12 0.18 -28.03
N VAL A 316 -22.86 0.32 -28.42
CA VAL A 316 -21.78 0.60 -27.48
C VAL A 316 -21.34 2.04 -27.72
N VAL A 317 -21.69 2.92 -26.78
CA VAL A 317 -21.23 4.31 -26.79
C VAL A 317 -19.86 4.32 -26.12
N VAL A 318 -18.81 4.59 -26.90
CA VAL A 318 -17.45 4.73 -26.38
C VAL A 318 -17.20 6.21 -26.16
N CYS A 319 -17.36 6.67 -24.92
CA CYS A 319 -16.97 8.02 -24.54
C CYS A 319 -15.44 8.08 -24.40
N VAL A 320 -14.79 8.77 -25.32
CA VAL A 320 -13.36 9.09 -25.21
C VAL A 320 -13.24 10.27 -24.25
N VAL A 321 -12.85 10.01 -22.99
CA VAL A 321 -12.51 11.08 -22.05
C VAL A 321 -11.11 11.59 -22.38
N GLY A 322 -11.02 12.49 -23.35
CA GLY A 322 -9.82 13.27 -23.60
C GLY A 322 -9.64 14.33 -22.52
N GLY A 323 -8.63 14.18 -21.66
CA GLY A 323 -8.04 15.32 -20.95
C GLY A 323 -7.15 16.13 -21.91
N PRO A 324 -6.89 17.42 -21.63
CA PRO A 324 -5.96 18.22 -22.42
C PRO A 324 -4.56 17.62 -22.50
#